data_AF-A0A1R4JFM5-F1
#
_entry.id   AF-A0A1R4JFM5-F1
#
_cell.length_a   1.000
_cell.length_b   1.000
_cell.length_c   1.000
_cell.angle_alpha   90.00
_cell.angle_beta   90.00
_cell.angle_gamma   90.00
#
_symmetry.space_group_name_H-M   'P 1'
#
loop_
_entity.id
_entity.type
_entity.pdbx_description
1 polymer ?
#
loop_
_entity_poly.entity_id
_entity_poly.type
_entity_poly.pdbx_seq_one_letter_code
_entity_poly.pdbx_strand_id
1 'polypeptide(L)'
;MWDESNFKPEDHGIYTKQAYDEKQWAFVSDVARLYALKEYGGVYVDTDMELIKPIDDFRDLPAFFSFEIETEISTGIIGAEPHHPFIEELYNDYDGRTFIQEDGSHDRKTNVIRITEIMTERGLKPDNTKQVVENCHIFPLEYFSPKDYWTREVDATDNTYGIHQFTGSWL
;
A
#
# COMPACT_ATOMS: atom_id res chain seq x y z
N MET A 1 14.78 -4.11 8.49
CA MET A 1 14.88 -2.95 7.58
C MET A 1 15.13 -3.52 6.20
N TRP A 2 14.34 -3.12 5.20
CA TRP A 2 14.44 -3.61 3.82
C TRP A 2 15.33 -2.65 3.01
N ASP A 3 16.33 -3.20 2.31
CA ASP A 3 17.31 -2.48 1.47
C ASP A 3 17.80 -3.39 0.33
N GLU A 4 18.73 -2.92 -0.50
CA GLU A 4 19.26 -3.65 -1.67
C GLU A 4 20.01 -4.95 -1.31
N SER A 5 20.34 -5.18 -0.04
CA SER A 5 20.92 -6.45 0.40
C SER A 5 19.89 -7.58 0.49
N ASN A 6 18.60 -7.23 0.66
CA ASN A 6 17.50 -8.16 0.85
C ASN A 6 16.38 -8.04 -0.21
N PHE A 7 16.42 -7.02 -1.08
CA PHE A 7 15.53 -6.86 -2.23
C PHE A 7 16.32 -6.44 -3.45
N LYS A 8 16.43 -7.32 -4.45
CA LYS A 8 17.16 -7.06 -5.69
C LYS A 8 16.17 -6.74 -6.80
N PRO A 9 16.08 -5.47 -7.27
CA PRO A 9 15.10 -5.05 -8.26
C PRO A 9 15.03 -5.93 -9.50
N GLU A 10 16.16 -6.47 -9.96
CA GLU A 10 16.26 -7.36 -11.11
C GLU A 10 15.55 -8.71 -10.93
N ASP A 11 15.36 -9.17 -9.69
CA ASP A 11 14.70 -10.43 -9.36
C ASP A 11 13.16 -10.28 -9.29
N HIS A 12 12.64 -9.05 -9.37
CA HIS A 12 11.21 -8.71 -9.20
C HIS A 12 10.55 -8.15 -10.47
N GLY A 13 11.05 -8.55 -11.63
CA GLY A 13 10.43 -8.24 -12.92
C GLY A 13 10.94 -6.96 -13.59
N ILE A 14 10.58 -6.81 -14.88
CA ILE A 14 11.11 -5.72 -15.72
C ILE A 14 10.61 -4.35 -15.27
N TYR A 15 9.39 -4.26 -14.74
CA TYR A 15 8.85 -3.03 -14.14
C TYR A 15 9.76 -2.50 -13.04
N THR A 16 10.06 -3.33 -12.03
CA THR A 16 10.84 -2.93 -10.85
C THR A 16 12.26 -2.57 -11.22
N LYS A 17 12.88 -3.35 -12.11
CA LYS A 17 14.21 -3.04 -12.63
C LYS A 17 14.25 -1.68 -13.33
N GLN A 18 13.31 -1.42 -14.25
CA GLN A 18 13.25 -0.15 -14.98
C GLN A 18 12.99 1.04 -14.05
N ALA A 19 12.06 0.91 -13.10
CA ALA A 19 11.80 1.95 -12.11
C ALA A 19 13.06 2.25 -11.27
N TYR A 20 13.80 1.21 -10.87
CA TYR A 20 15.07 1.35 -10.16
C TYR A 20 16.14 2.07 -10.99
N ASP A 21 16.33 1.66 -12.25
CA ASP A 21 17.30 2.28 -13.17
C ASP A 21 16.99 3.78 -13.40
N GLU A 22 15.70 4.14 -13.47
CA GLU A 22 15.20 5.52 -13.58
C GLU A 22 15.14 6.27 -12.23
N LYS A 23 15.63 5.65 -11.14
CA LYS A 23 15.64 6.19 -9.76
C LYS A 23 14.26 6.57 -9.23
N GLN A 24 13.24 5.85 -9.67
CA GLN A 24 11.84 6.05 -9.30
C GLN A 24 11.51 5.19 -8.07
N TRP A 25 12.12 5.53 -6.94
CA TRP A 25 12.14 4.70 -5.72
C TRP A 25 10.76 4.39 -5.15
N ALA A 26 9.79 5.32 -5.26
CA ALA A 26 8.43 5.09 -4.81
C ALA A 26 7.80 3.85 -5.49
N PHE A 27 8.00 3.72 -6.79
CA PHE A 27 7.45 2.60 -7.59
C PHE A 27 8.22 1.29 -7.36
N VAL A 28 9.50 1.37 -6.97
CA VAL A 28 10.25 0.20 -6.50
C VAL A 28 9.67 -0.29 -5.16
N SER A 29 9.37 0.64 -4.24
CA SER A 29 8.78 0.34 -2.92
C SER A 29 7.39 -0.29 -3.04
N ASP A 30 6.60 0.11 -4.05
CA ASP A 30 5.30 -0.51 -4.34
C ASP A 30 5.41 -2.02 -4.60
N VAL A 31 6.45 -2.47 -5.30
CA VAL A 31 6.67 -3.91 -5.53
C VAL A 31 7.31 -4.56 -4.31
N ALA A 32 8.27 -3.90 -3.67
CA ALA A 32 8.97 -4.43 -2.50
C ALA A 32 8.03 -4.71 -1.32
N ARG A 33 7.07 -3.81 -1.05
CA ARG A 33 6.09 -4.01 0.03
C ARG A 33 5.18 -5.21 -0.22
N LEU A 34 4.73 -5.40 -1.45
CA LEU A 34 3.89 -6.53 -1.83
C LEU A 34 4.67 -7.83 -1.76
N TYR A 35 5.92 -7.86 -2.24
CA TYR A 35 6.80 -9.02 -2.10
C TYR A 35 7.00 -9.41 -0.63
N ALA A 36 7.30 -8.44 0.23
CA ALA A 36 7.49 -8.66 1.66
C ALA A 36 6.26 -9.26 2.33
N LEU A 37 5.08 -8.66 2.11
CA LEU A 37 3.81 -9.15 2.65
C LEU A 37 3.44 -10.53 2.10
N LYS A 38 3.70 -10.76 0.81
CA LYS A 38 3.43 -12.04 0.15
C LYS A 38 4.22 -13.18 0.78
N GLU A 39 5.53 -13.02 0.91
CA GLU A 39 6.43 -14.09 1.38
C GLU A 39 6.41 -14.26 2.90
N TYR A 40 6.33 -13.16 3.64
CA TYR A 40 6.56 -13.16 5.09
C TYR A 40 5.30 -12.82 5.90
N GLY A 41 4.30 -12.20 5.27
CA GLY A 41 3.17 -11.62 5.97
C GLY A 41 3.58 -10.50 6.93
N GLY A 42 2.77 -10.29 7.96
CA GLY A 42 2.99 -9.27 8.98
C GLY A 42 2.37 -7.93 8.58
N VAL A 43 3.00 -6.84 9.02
CA VAL A 43 2.54 -5.48 8.77
C VAL A 43 3.64 -4.67 8.11
N TYR A 44 3.33 -4.12 6.94
CA TYR A 44 4.11 -3.10 6.27
C TYR A 44 3.68 -1.70 6.76
N VAL A 45 4.66 -0.81 6.95
CA VAL A 45 4.45 0.56 7.42
C VAL A 45 5.37 1.48 6.63
N ASP A 46 4.79 2.45 5.90
CA ASP A 46 5.54 3.49 5.19
C ASP A 46 6.31 4.36 6.18
N THR A 47 7.44 4.92 5.73
CA THR A 47 8.40 5.63 6.59
C THR A 47 7.87 6.94 7.17
N ASP A 48 6.78 7.47 6.62
CA ASP A 48 6.09 8.65 7.10
C ASP A 48 4.74 8.35 7.76
N MET A 49 4.53 7.10 8.19
CA MET A 49 3.47 6.73 9.11
C MET A 49 3.95 6.83 10.56
N GLU A 50 3.16 7.49 11.39
CA GLU A 50 3.34 7.52 12.84
C GLU A 50 2.33 6.59 13.50
N LEU A 51 2.79 5.48 14.09
CA LEU A 51 1.94 4.61 14.92
C LEU A 51 1.82 5.17 16.34
N ILE A 52 0.59 5.47 16.76
CA ILE A 52 0.27 6.01 18.08
C ILE A 52 -0.37 4.99 19.03
N LYS A 53 -0.72 3.80 18.52
CA LYS A 53 -1.21 2.65 19.29
C LYS A 53 -0.57 1.34 18.81
N PRO A 54 -0.56 0.28 19.63
CA PRO A 54 -0.11 -1.04 19.20
C PRO A 54 -0.93 -1.56 18.02
N ILE A 55 -0.26 -2.05 16.97
CA ILE A 55 -0.92 -2.65 15.81
C ILE A 55 -1.39 -4.10 16.08
N ASP A 56 -1.05 -4.67 17.24
CA ASP A 56 -1.36 -6.05 17.61
C ASP A 56 -2.87 -6.34 17.62
N ASP A 57 -3.71 -5.31 17.74
CA ASP A 57 -5.18 -5.45 17.70
C ASP A 57 -5.70 -5.93 16.33
N PHE A 58 -4.87 -5.87 15.28
CA PHE A 58 -5.20 -6.33 13.92
C PHE A 58 -4.56 -7.68 13.55
N ARG A 59 -3.83 -8.33 14.48
CA ARG A 59 -3.00 -9.51 14.21
C ARG A 59 -3.75 -10.74 13.70
N ASP A 60 -5.03 -10.88 14.06
CA ASP A 60 -5.86 -12.04 13.74
C ASP A 60 -6.66 -11.82 12.45
N LEU A 61 -6.43 -10.71 11.75
CA LEU A 61 -7.05 -10.43 10.45
C LEU A 61 -6.20 -11.05 9.34
N PRO A 62 -6.83 -11.75 8.36
CA PRO A 62 -6.12 -12.36 7.25
C PRO A 62 -5.40 -11.34 6.36
N ALA A 63 -6.01 -10.18 6.14
CA ALA A 63 -5.38 -8.99 5.60
C ALA A 63 -6.16 -7.74 6.00
N PHE A 64 -5.49 -6.59 6.04
CA PHE A 64 -6.14 -5.31 6.26
C PHE A 64 -5.47 -4.13 5.55
N PHE A 65 -6.31 -3.13 5.26
CA PHE A 65 -6.01 -1.82 4.70
C PHE A 65 -6.86 -0.77 5.43
N SER A 66 -6.63 0.52 5.16
CA SER A 66 -7.64 1.57 5.40
C SER A 66 -7.90 2.38 4.16
N PHE A 67 -8.87 3.27 4.24
CA PHE A 67 -8.95 4.42 3.36
C PHE A 67 -7.80 5.41 3.65
N GLU A 68 -7.33 6.09 2.60
CA GLU A 68 -6.40 7.23 2.66
C GLU A 68 -7.18 8.55 2.62
N ILE A 69 -8.15 8.60 1.70
CA ILE A 69 -9.22 9.60 1.59
C ILE A 69 -10.55 8.86 1.45
N GLU A 70 -11.69 9.55 1.40
CA GLU A 70 -13.00 8.89 1.48
C GLU A 70 -13.25 7.84 0.38
N THR A 71 -12.54 7.94 -0.74
CA THR A 71 -12.77 7.12 -1.93
C THR A 71 -11.61 6.21 -2.33
N GLU A 72 -10.43 6.32 -1.71
CA GLU A 72 -9.23 5.59 -2.12
C GLU A 72 -8.60 4.88 -0.93
N ILE A 73 -8.11 3.65 -1.14
CA ILE A 73 -7.43 2.92 -0.08
C ILE A 73 -6.00 3.45 0.12
N SER A 74 -5.51 3.36 1.35
CA SER A 74 -4.11 3.60 1.69
C SER A 74 -3.28 2.34 1.48
N THR A 75 -2.03 2.54 1.08
CA THR A 75 -0.98 1.52 1.11
C THR A 75 0.13 1.87 2.10
N GLY A 76 -0.09 2.90 2.93
CA GLY A 76 0.85 3.35 3.95
C GLY A 76 0.96 2.38 5.11
N ILE A 77 -0.14 1.72 5.48
CA ILE A 77 -0.13 0.56 6.37
C ILE A 77 -0.92 -0.56 5.71
N ILE A 78 -0.29 -1.72 5.57
CA ILE A 78 -0.94 -2.93 5.04
C ILE A 78 -0.57 -4.08 5.96
N GLY A 79 -1.55 -4.86 6.39
CA GLY A 79 -1.32 -6.13 7.06
C GLY A 79 -1.80 -7.30 6.21
N ALA A 80 -1.08 -8.41 6.27
CA ALA A 80 -1.49 -9.66 5.63
C ALA A 80 -0.85 -10.88 6.27
N GLU A 81 -1.55 -12.00 6.22
CA GLU A 81 -0.94 -13.32 6.37
C GLU A 81 -0.04 -13.62 5.17
N PRO A 82 1.06 -14.38 5.35
CA PRO A 82 1.87 -14.83 4.22
C PRO A 82 1.01 -15.64 3.25
N HIS A 83 1.25 -15.45 1.95
CA HIS A 83 0.49 -16.08 0.87
C HIS A 83 -1.01 -15.73 0.85
N HIS A 84 -1.40 -14.58 1.41
CA HIS A 84 -2.77 -14.10 1.25
C HIS A 84 -3.13 -13.94 -0.24
N PRO A 85 -4.20 -14.58 -0.75
CA PRO A 85 -4.45 -14.69 -2.20
C PRO A 85 -4.50 -13.35 -2.92
N PHE A 86 -5.12 -12.34 -2.30
CA PHE A 86 -5.19 -11.01 -2.89
C PHE A 86 -3.82 -10.32 -2.95
N ILE A 87 -2.97 -10.48 -1.94
CA ILE A 87 -1.63 -9.88 -1.93
C ILE A 87 -0.72 -10.56 -2.95
N GLU A 88 -0.83 -11.89 -3.09
CA GLU A 88 -0.16 -12.64 -4.16
C GLU A 88 -0.58 -12.14 -5.54
N GLU A 89 -1.86 -11.92 -5.75
CA GLU A 89 -2.36 -11.39 -7.01
C GLU A 89 -1.79 -10.00 -7.31
N LEU A 90 -1.82 -9.09 -6.33
CA LEU A 90 -1.27 -7.74 -6.48
C LEU A 90 0.22 -7.77 -6.81
N TYR A 91 1.00 -8.67 -6.20
CA TYR A 91 2.41 -8.84 -6.53
C TYR A 91 2.59 -9.38 -7.95
N ASN A 92 1.86 -10.44 -8.31
CA ASN A 92 1.97 -11.10 -9.62
C ASN A 92 1.45 -10.22 -10.77
N ASP A 93 0.60 -9.22 -10.50
CA ASP A 93 0.17 -8.22 -11.49
C ASP A 93 1.35 -7.44 -12.10
N TYR A 94 2.52 -7.44 -11.46
CA TYR A 94 3.74 -6.81 -12.00
C TYR A 94 4.52 -7.70 -12.99
N ASP A 95 4.29 -9.02 -13.05
CA ASP A 95 5.09 -9.95 -13.87
C ASP A 95 4.98 -9.66 -15.39
N GLY A 96 3.91 -9.00 -15.83
CA GLY A 96 3.70 -8.61 -17.23
C GLY A 96 3.88 -7.12 -17.53
N ARG A 97 4.28 -6.31 -16.54
CA ARG A 97 4.31 -4.84 -16.67
C ARG A 97 5.70 -4.34 -17.02
N THR A 98 5.75 -3.22 -17.75
CA THR A 98 6.96 -2.41 -17.93
C THR A 98 6.73 -1.04 -17.29
N PHE A 99 7.77 -0.48 -16.67
CA PHE A 99 7.70 0.87 -16.14
C PHE A 99 7.87 1.89 -17.27
N ILE A 100 8.74 1.60 -18.24
CA ILE A 100 8.90 2.41 -19.45
C ILE A 100 7.95 1.84 -20.52
N GLN A 101 7.03 2.68 -20.99
CA GLN A 101 6.02 2.36 -22.00
C GLN A 101 6.62 2.40 -23.42
N GLU A 102 5.88 1.89 -24.41
CA GLU A 102 6.33 1.85 -25.81
C GLU A 102 6.64 3.25 -26.38
N ASP A 103 5.94 4.28 -25.90
CA ASP A 103 6.14 5.68 -26.29
C ASP A 103 7.26 6.38 -25.49
N GLY A 104 7.94 5.65 -24.60
CA GLY A 104 8.99 6.16 -23.72
C GLY A 104 8.48 6.87 -22.47
N SER A 105 7.15 6.97 -22.27
CA SER A 105 6.58 7.52 -21.04
C SER A 105 6.73 6.54 -19.86
N HIS A 106 6.61 7.06 -18.64
CA HIS A 106 6.70 6.26 -17.42
C HIS A 106 5.30 5.86 -16.94
N ASP A 107 5.14 4.61 -16.53
CA ASP A 107 3.96 4.14 -15.81
C ASP A 107 3.96 4.67 -14.38
N ARG A 108 3.34 5.84 -14.22
CA ARG A 108 3.24 6.55 -12.93
C ARG A 108 1.97 6.23 -12.15
N LYS A 109 1.20 5.21 -12.56
CA LYS A 109 0.00 4.83 -11.83
C LYS A 109 0.40 4.08 -10.56
N THR A 110 0.13 4.71 -9.42
CA THR A 110 0.50 4.20 -8.08
C THR A 110 -0.24 2.92 -7.72
N ASN A 111 0.32 2.15 -6.79
CA ASN A 111 -0.38 1.00 -6.22
C ASN A 111 -1.72 1.38 -5.56
N VAL A 112 -1.83 2.54 -4.89
CA VAL A 112 -3.09 3.07 -4.32
C VAL A 112 -4.22 3.07 -5.34
N ILE A 113 -3.98 3.68 -6.51
CA ILE A 113 -5.00 3.79 -7.56
C ILE A 113 -5.33 2.39 -8.10
N ARG A 114 -4.30 1.58 -8.38
CA ARG A 114 -4.48 0.23 -8.94
C ARG A 114 -5.30 -0.66 -8.00
N ILE A 115 -4.93 -0.72 -6.73
CA ILE A 115 -5.59 -1.57 -5.76
C ILE A 115 -7.01 -1.04 -5.47
N THR A 116 -7.21 0.27 -5.40
CA THR A 116 -8.54 0.87 -5.26
C THR A 116 -9.45 0.47 -6.42
N GLU A 117 -8.99 0.56 -7.66
CA GLU A 117 -9.76 0.14 -8.84
C GLU A 117 -10.12 -1.36 -8.78
N ILE A 118 -9.13 -2.23 -8.54
CA ILE A 118 -9.35 -3.68 -8.45
C ILE A 118 -10.36 -4.00 -7.33
N MET A 119 -10.21 -3.40 -6.15
CA MET A 119 -11.14 -3.62 -5.04
C MET A 119 -12.54 -3.08 -5.36
N THR A 120 -12.65 -1.93 -6.04
CA THR A 120 -13.93 -1.34 -6.45
C THR A 120 -14.66 -2.25 -7.44
N GLU A 121 -13.95 -2.80 -8.42
CA GLU A 121 -14.48 -3.81 -9.35
C GLU A 121 -14.99 -5.06 -8.62
N ARG A 122 -14.42 -5.37 -7.45
CA ARG A 122 -14.78 -6.51 -6.59
C ARG A 122 -15.78 -6.20 -5.50
N GLY A 123 -16.33 -4.98 -5.49
CA GLY A 123 -17.44 -4.59 -4.63
C GLY A 123 -17.07 -3.72 -3.43
N LEU A 124 -15.84 -3.20 -3.35
CA LEU A 124 -15.51 -2.10 -2.45
C LEU A 124 -16.38 -0.88 -2.79
N LYS A 125 -16.99 -0.29 -1.77
CA LYS A 125 -17.70 0.98 -1.88
C LYS A 125 -16.76 2.10 -1.43
N PRO A 126 -16.53 3.13 -2.28
CA PRO A 126 -15.70 4.27 -1.91
C PRO A 126 -16.50 5.25 -1.02
N ASP A 127 -16.83 4.81 0.20
CA ASP A 127 -17.69 5.55 1.13
C ASP A 127 -17.12 5.66 2.55
N ASN A 128 -15.82 5.39 2.73
CA ASN A 128 -15.10 5.44 4.00
C ASN A 128 -15.72 4.56 5.12
N THR A 129 -16.52 3.56 4.78
CA THR A 129 -17.08 2.63 5.77
C THR A 129 -16.21 1.39 5.95
N LYS A 130 -16.28 0.78 7.14
CA LYS A 130 -15.60 -0.50 7.40
C LYS A 130 -16.20 -1.60 6.52
N GLN A 131 -15.36 -2.28 5.73
CA GLN A 131 -15.77 -3.26 4.73
C GLN A 131 -14.86 -4.49 4.73
N VAL A 132 -15.32 -5.57 4.09
CA VAL A 132 -14.50 -6.76 3.81
C VAL A 132 -14.68 -7.12 2.35
N VAL A 133 -13.58 -7.13 1.59
CA VAL A 133 -13.55 -7.41 0.15
C VAL A 133 -12.30 -8.25 -0.11
N GLU A 134 -12.40 -9.33 -0.88
CA GLU A 134 -11.26 -10.25 -1.13
C GLU A 134 -10.60 -10.80 0.14
N ASN A 135 -11.38 -11.00 1.21
CA ASN A 135 -10.88 -11.37 2.54
C ASN A 135 -9.93 -10.32 3.17
N CYS A 136 -9.85 -9.12 2.61
CA CYS A 136 -9.17 -7.97 3.19
C CYS A 136 -10.16 -7.14 4.00
N HIS A 137 -9.79 -6.76 5.23
CA HIS A 137 -10.54 -5.81 6.04
C HIS A 137 -10.13 -4.39 5.66
N ILE A 138 -11.08 -3.55 5.26
CA ILE A 138 -10.84 -2.15 4.91
C ILE A 138 -11.44 -1.29 6.02
N PHE A 139 -10.60 -0.53 6.70
CA PHE A 139 -10.99 0.36 7.78
C PHE A 139 -11.23 1.80 7.29
N PRO A 140 -12.10 2.57 7.95
CA PRO A 140 -12.22 4.01 7.70
C PRO A 140 -10.86 4.73 7.88
N LEU A 141 -10.68 5.84 7.18
CA LEU A 141 -9.42 6.61 7.18
C LEU A 141 -9.00 7.06 8.59
N GLU A 142 -9.95 7.29 9.51
CA GLU A 142 -9.64 7.68 10.90
C GLU A 142 -8.70 6.70 11.63
N TYR A 143 -8.61 5.44 11.17
CA TYR A 143 -7.77 4.43 11.78
C TYR A 143 -6.28 4.67 11.53
N PHE A 144 -5.89 5.08 10.31
CA PHE A 144 -4.47 5.18 9.93
C PHE A 144 -4.10 6.48 9.19
N SER A 145 -5.07 7.21 8.62
CA SER A 145 -4.86 8.49 7.95
C SER A 145 -5.88 9.56 8.39
N PRO A 146 -5.97 9.91 9.69
CA PRO A 146 -6.87 10.95 10.21
C PRO A 146 -6.43 12.39 9.84
N LYS A 147 -5.29 12.55 9.17
CA LYS A 147 -4.72 13.85 8.84
C LYS A 147 -5.20 14.29 7.46
N ASP A 148 -5.80 15.46 7.35
CA ASP A 148 -6.17 16.00 6.05
C ASP A 148 -4.92 16.46 5.28
N TYR A 149 -4.82 16.04 4.02
CA TYR A 149 -3.66 16.35 3.17
C TYR A 149 -3.46 17.86 2.94
N TRP A 150 -4.56 18.62 2.83
CA TRP A 150 -4.56 20.04 2.49
C TRP A 150 -4.44 20.94 3.72
N THR A 151 -5.30 20.75 4.72
CA THR A 151 -5.35 21.58 5.92
C THR A 151 -4.27 21.20 6.92
N ARG A 152 -3.75 19.97 6.82
CA ARG A 152 -2.80 19.35 7.78
C ARG A 152 -3.38 19.16 9.18
N GLU A 153 -4.68 19.39 9.36
CA GLU A 153 -5.38 19.12 10.62
C GLU A 153 -5.50 17.61 10.82
N VAL A 154 -5.42 17.18 12.09
CA VAL A 154 -5.54 15.77 12.48
C VAL A 154 -6.86 15.60 13.22
N ASP A 155 -7.79 14.87 12.63
CA ASP A 155 -9.07 14.51 13.26
C ASP A 155 -8.98 13.12 13.90
N ALA A 156 -8.17 13.03 14.96
CA ALA A 156 -7.93 11.77 15.66
C ALA A 156 -9.11 11.38 16.55
N THR A 157 -9.45 10.10 16.56
CA THR A 157 -10.51 9.51 17.38
C THR A 157 -9.96 8.39 18.28
N ASP A 158 -10.82 7.82 19.12
CA ASP A 158 -10.46 6.62 19.91
C ASP A 158 -10.10 5.42 19.02
N ASN A 159 -10.46 5.45 17.73
CA ASN A 159 -10.11 4.43 16.75
C ASN A 159 -8.80 4.71 16.02
N THR A 160 -8.13 5.85 16.23
CA THR A 160 -6.89 6.17 15.52
C THR A 160 -5.71 5.39 16.06
N TYR A 161 -5.03 4.63 15.20
CA TYR A 161 -3.81 3.87 15.47
C TYR A 161 -2.59 4.44 14.74
N GLY A 162 -2.80 5.06 13.58
CA GLY A 162 -1.75 5.64 12.77
C GLY A 162 -2.08 7.06 12.30
N ILE A 163 -1.05 7.84 12.03
CA ILE A 163 -1.14 9.15 11.38
C ILE A 163 -0.20 9.16 10.19
N HIS A 164 -0.75 9.26 8.98
CA HIS A 164 0.05 9.52 7.79
C HIS A 164 0.53 10.98 7.80
N GLN A 165 1.85 11.18 7.79
CA GLN A 165 2.42 12.52 7.90
C GLN A 165 2.41 13.29 6.56
N PHE A 166 2.26 12.59 5.43
CA PHE A 166 2.28 13.14 4.07
C PHE A 166 3.52 14.00 3.83
N THR A 167 4.69 13.42 4.11
CA THR A 167 5.96 14.15 4.05
C THR A 167 6.44 14.37 2.62
N GLY A 168 5.95 13.57 1.66
CA GLY A 168 6.31 13.71 0.25
C GLY A 168 7.80 13.52 0.00
N SER A 169 8.51 12.78 0.87
CA SER A 169 9.96 12.57 0.78
C SER A 169 10.43 11.82 -0.48
N TRP A 170 9.49 11.39 -1.30
CA TRP A 170 9.69 10.65 -2.54
C TRP A 170 9.47 11.49 -3.81
N LEU A 171 9.06 12.77 -3.69
CA LEU A 171 8.90 13.74 -4.79
C LEU A 171 10.22 14.40 -5.19
#